data_AF-A0A8X8YFQ3-F1
#
_entry.id   AF-A0A8X8YFQ3-F1
#
_cell.length_a   1.000
_cell.length_b   1.000
_cell.length_c   1.000
_cell.angle_alpha   90.00
_cell.angle_beta   90.00
_cell.angle_gamma   90.00
#
_symmetry.space_group_name_H-M   'P 1'
#
loop_
_entity.id
_entity.type
_entity.pdbx_description
1 polymer ?
#
loop_
_entity_poly.entity_id
_entity_poly.type
_entity_poly.pdbx_seq_one_letter_code
_entity_poly.pdbx_strand_id
1 'polypeptide(L)'
;MDNALYPVLFLDYLNDSFPIFNHTIASALLGITMSLTYLNYRGLHIVGFSAVLLACFSLLPFVVMGLLSIPRIRPRRWLALDHAKVDWRGYFNSLFWNLNYWDNASTLAGEIENPSSTFPRALLGAVVLLVCSYLVPLLTGTGAVETDPTEWTDGYFAQIGMLIGGSWLKWWIQAAAALSNMGLFEAEMSSDAYQLLGMSQIGMLPSAGKHCNNCSYFCRSKYGTPTFSILCSASGVIFLSWMSFQEILEFLNFLYAVGMLFEFAAFIKLRIQKPELHRPYKVPLDTFGAAMLCLPPVLLLVLVMCLASLKTFIMSAAVIFLGFASYPVLNHAKEQNWIKFNTDETTLRPSTDSDLEGHLEHQELTDEESHNLLADFPSSTTGQASAVVSSEGDPQLE
;
A
#
# COMPACT_ATOMS: atom_id res chain seq x y z
N MET A 1 1.59 4.43 9.29
CA MET A 1 0.76 5.41 10.07
C MET A 1 -0.66 5.45 9.51
N ASP A 2 -0.81 5.47 8.18
CA ASP A 2 -2.08 5.40 7.48
C ASP A 2 -2.93 4.19 7.91
N ASN A 3 -2.28 3.07 8.19
CA ASN A 3 -2.89 1.82 8.64
C ASN A 3 -3.67 1.97 9.96
N ALA A 4 -3.41 3.02 10.74
CA ALA A 4 -4.17 3.29 11.96
C ALA A 4 -5.58 3.87 11.69
N LEU A 5 -5.81 4.43 10.49
CA LEU A 5 -7.08 5.02 10.09
C LEU A 5 -8.10 3.95 9.69
N TYR A 6 -7.67 2.88 9.01
CA TYR A 6 -8.59 1.88 8.45
C TYR A 6 -9.40 1.10 9.48
N PRO A 7 -8.87 0.69 10.65
CA PRO A 7 -9.68 0.04 11.68
C PRO A 7 -10.71 0.99 12.30
N VAL A 8 -10.39 2.28 12.39
CA VAL A 8 -11.32 3.32 12.87
C VAL A 8 -12.46 3.47 11.86
N LEU A 9 -12.13 3.70 10.57
CA LEU A 9 -13.11 3.78 9.51
C LEU A 9 -13.97 2.51 9.47
N PHE A 10 -13.37 1.33 9.46
CA PHE A 10 -14.10 0.06 9.48
C PHE A 10 -15.13 -0.01 10.62
N LEU A 11 -14.75 0.43 11.82
CA LEU A 11 -15.65 0.45 12.97
C LEU A 11 -16.76 1.50 12.81
N ASP A 12 -16.48 2.68 12.25
CA ASP A 12 -17.47 3.72 11.99
C ASP A 12 -18.53 3.25 10.98
N TYR A 13 -18.12 2.59 9.90
CA TYR A 13 -19.05 1.98 8.94
C TYR A 13 -19.93 0.87 9.57
N LEU A 14 -19.40 0.13 10.56
CA LEU A 14 -20.17 -0.89 11.29
C LEU A 14 -21.11 -0.29 12.34
N ASN A 15 -20.71 0.79 13.02
CA ASN A 15 -21.52 1.48 14.03
C ASN A 15 -22.84 2.00 13.44
N ASP A 16 -22.81 2.50 12.21
CA ASP A 16 -23.99 2.94 11.46
C ASP A 16 -25.04 1.83 11.25
N SER A 17 -24.62 0.57 11.28
CA SER A 17 -25.51 -0.60 11.17
C SER A 17 -25.82 -1.25 12.51
N PHE A 18 -24.86 -1.23 13.43
CA PHE A 18 -24.93 -1.90 14.71
C PHE A 18 -24.48 -0.92 15.81
N PRO A 19 -25.39 -0.08 16.34
CA PRO A 19 -25.06 0.90 17.39
C PRO A 19 -24.65 0.28 18.75
N ILE A 20 -24.41 -1.03 18.77
CA ILE A 20 -23.98 -1.81 19.94
C ILE A 20 -22.54 -1.44 20.33
N PHE A 21 -21.70 -0.98 19.39
CA PHE A 21 -20.31 -0.66 19.71
C PHE A 21 -20.11 0.74 20.30
N ASN A 22 -21.15 1.59 20.41
CA ASN A 22 -21.04 2.94 21.00
C ASN A 22 -20.48 2.96 22.43
N HIS A 23 -20.68 1.88 23.19
CA HIS A 23 -20.14 1.74 24.56
C HIS A 23 -18.82 0.97 24.65
N THR A 24 -18.35 0.39 23.53
CA THR A 24 -17.20 -0.52 23.47
C THR A 24 -16.23 -0.21 22.32
N ILE A 25 -16.28 1.03 21.77
CA ILE A 25 -15.50 1.46 20.60
C ILE A 25 -14.03 1.12 20.75
N ALA A 26 -13.41 1.48 21.88
CA ALA A 26 -11.99 1.23 22.12
C ALA A 26 -11.64 -0.28 22.13
N SER A 27 -12.47 -1.11 22.78
CA SER A 27 -12.26 -2.56 22.80
C SER A 27 -12.54 -3.24 21.45
N ALA A 28 -13.52 -2.74 20.71
CA ALA A 28 -13.85 -3.23 19.37
C ALA A 28 -12.72 -2.90 18.38
N LEU A 29 -12.22 -1.66 18.43
CA LEU A 29 -11.09 -1.19 17.64
C LEU A 29 -9.84 -2.04 17.91
N LEU A 30 -9.53 -2.28 19.19
CA LEU A 30 -8.42 -3.14 19.59
C LEU A 30 -8.61 -4.57 19.09
N GLY A 31 -9.80 -5.14 19.25
CA GLY A 31 -10.12 -6.50 18.80
C GLY A 31 -10.03 -6.69 17.29
N ILE A 32 -10.52 -5.71 16.51
CA ILE A 32 -10.42 -5.69 15.05
C ILE A 32 -8.96 -5.54 14.64
N THR A 33 -8.22 -4.59 15.23
CA THR A 33 -6.79 -4.40 14.94
C THR A 33 -5.99 -5.67 15.20
N MET A 34 -6.23 -6.35 16.34
CA MET A 34 -5.55 -7.62 16.65
C MET A 34 -5.92 -8.72 15.65
N SER A 35 -7.19 -8.79 15.24
CA SER A 35 -7.69 -9.80 14.30
C SER A 35 -7.08 -9.61 12.91
N LEU A 36 -7.05 -8.38 12.39
CA LEU A 36 -6.42 -8.04 11.12
C LEU A 36 -4.89 -8.23 11.17
N THR A 37 -4.25 -7.84 12.28
CA THR A 37 -2.82 -8.11 12.49
C THR A 37 -2.52 -9.62 12.48
N TYR A 38 -3.41 -10.44 13.05
CA TYR A 38 -3.27 -11.89 13.02
C TYR A 38 -3.41 -12.47 11.60
N LEU A 39 -4.30 -11.91 10.76
CA LEU A 39 -4.42 -12.30 9.35
C LEU A 39 -3.14 -11.97 8.58
N ASN A 40 -2.58 -10.78 8.78
CA ASN A 40 -1.26 -10.41 8.25
C ASN A 40 -0.18 -11.40 8.70
N TYR A 41 -0.15 -11.76 9.99
CA TYR A 41 0.81 -12.75 10.51
C TYR A 41 0.67 -14.13 9.85
N ARG A 42 -0.57 -14.55 9.57
CA ARG A 42 -0.86 -15.81 8.86
C ARG A 42 -0.45 -15.80 7.39
N GLY A 43 -0.05 -14.66 6.85
CA GLY A 43 0.39 -14.52 5.47
C GLY A 43 -0.77 -14.44 4.51
N LEU A 44 -1.72 -13.54 4.77
CA LEU A 44 -2.73 -13.17 3.79
C LEU A 44 -2.04 -12.45 2.62
N HIS A 45 -1.43 -13.19 1.70
CA HIS A 45 -0.93 -12.62 0.46
C HIS A 45 -2.15 -12.29 -0.39
N ILE A 46 -2.58 -11.03 -0.40
CA ILE A 46 -3.58 -10.57 -1.35
C ILE A 46 -2.91 -10.62 -2.72
N VAL A 47 -3.10 -11.73 -3.43
CA VAL A 47 -2.67 -11.87 -4.84
C VAL A 47 -3.32 -10.73 -5.63
N GLY A 48 -2.62 -10.14 -6.60
CA GLY A 48 -3.12 -8.99 -7.37
C GLY A 48 -4.54 -9.21 -7.92
N PHE A 49 -4.92 -10.45 -8.26
CA PHE A 49 -6.28 -10.81 -8.65
C PHE A 49 -7.33 -10.55 -7.55
N SER A 50 -7.03 -10.91 -6.30
CA SER A 50 -7.91 -10.65 -5.15
C SER A 50 -8.08 -9.14 -4.91
N ALA A 51 -7.02 -8.35 -5.10
CA ALA A 51 -7.10 -6.89 -5.00
C ALA A 51 -8.00 -6.30 -6.10
N VAL A 52 -7.88 -6.80 -7.34
CA VAL A 52 -8.76 -6.39 -8.46
C VAL A 52 -10.21 -6.77 -8.19
N LEU A 53 -10.47 -7.99 -7.71
CA LEU A 53 -11.83 -8.42 -7.33
C LEU A 53 -12.42 -7.54 -6.23
N LEU A 54 -11.62 -7.22 -5.21
CA LEU A 54 -12.04 -6.34 -4.13
C LEU A 54 -12.35 -4.93 -4.64
N ALA A 55 -11.50 -4.38 -5.51
CA ALA A 55 -11.73 -3.08 -6.13
C ALA A 55 -13.03 -3.07 -6.95
N CYS A 56 -13.25 -4.09 -7.79
CA CYS A 56 -14.50 -4.25 -8.54
C CYS A 56 -15.71 -4.33 -7.61
N PHE A 57 -15.67 -5.20 -6.60
CA PHE A 57 -16.76 -5.36 -5.64
C PHE A 57 -17.05 -4.05 -4.89
N SER A 58 -16.02 -3.27 -4.57
CA SER A 58 -16.14 -2.04 -3.80
C SER A 58 -16.65 -0.86 -4.63
N LEU A 59 -16.32 -0.81 -5.93
CA LEU A 59 -16.73 0.27 -6.84
C LEU A 59 -18.12 0.06 -7.44
N LEU A 60 -18.50 -1.19 -7.72
CA LEU A 60 -19.78 -1.53 -8.35
C LEU A 60 -21.03 -0.95 -7.66
N PRO A 61 -21.21 -0.98 -6.33
CA PRO A 61 -22.42 -0.44 -5.71
C PRO A 61 -22.58 1.06 -5.98
N PHE A 62 -21.47 1.81 -6.13
CA PHE A 62 -21.51 3.23 -6.46
C PHE A 62 -21.89 3.49 -7.93
N VAL A 63 -21.47 2.61 -8.85
CA VAL A 63 -21.92 2.65 -10.25
C VAL A 63 -23.43 2.42 -10.31
N VAL A 64 -23.92 1.40 -9.59
CA VAL A 64 -25.35 1.08 -9.52
C VAL A 64 -26.15 2.20 -8.87
N MET A 65 -25.64 2.77 -7.77
CA MET A 65 -26.22 3.95 -7.12
C MET A 65 -26.31 5.13 -8.10
N GLY A 66 -25.24 5.37 -8.86
CA GLY A 66 -25.20 6.40 -9.91
C GLY A 66 -26.30 6.21 -10.94
N LEU A 67 -26.44 5.01 -11.51
CA LEU A 67 -27.47 4.69 -12.50
C LEU A 67 -28.90 4.86 -11.96
N LEU A 68 -29.16 4.38 -10.74
CA LEU A 68 -30.48 4.52 -10.10
C LEU A 68 -30.82 5.97 -9.76
N SER A 69 -29.81 6.81 -9.56
CA SER A 69 -29.99 8.20 -9.19
C SER A 69 -30.35 9.12 -10.36
N ILE A 70 -30.03 8.73 -11.60
CA ILE A 70 -30.18 9.57 -12.81
C ILE A 70 -31.55 10.28 -12.88
N PRO A 71 -32.70 9.61 -12.66
CA PRO A 71 -34.01 10.25 -12.75
C PRO A 71 -34.27 11.30 -11.65
N ARG A 72 -33.51 11.25 -10.55
CA ARG A 72 -33.70 12.09 -9.35
C ARG A 72 -32.69 13.23 -9.27
N ILE A 73 -31.64 13.23 -10.09
CA ILE A 73 -30.58 14.26 -10.06
C ILE A 73 -31.16 15.62 -10.40
N ARG A 74 -30.90 16.61 -9.53
CA ARG A 74 -31.21 18.02 -9.76
C ARG A 74 -29.90 18.83 -9.80
N PRO A 75 -29.36 19.16 -10.98
CA PRO A 75 -28.04 19.82 -11.10
C PRO A 75 -27.92 21.16 -10.36
N ARG A 76 -29.05 21.87 -10.16
CA ARG A 76 -29.07 23.13 -9.39
C ARG A 76 -28.56 22.96 -7.95
N ARG A 77 -28.67 21.76 -7.37
CA ARG A 77 -28.19 21.46 -6.01
C ARG A 77 -26.66 21.52 -5.91
N TRP A 78 -25.93 21.20 -6.99
CA TRP A 78 -24.46 21.25 -6.99
C TRP A 78 -23.90 22.67 -6.89
N LEU A 79 -24.73 23.69 -7.13
CA LEU A 79 -24.35 25.10 -7.03
C LEU A 79 -24.68 25.70 -5.66
N ALA A 80 -25.31 24.95 -4.76
CA ALA A 80 -25.63 25.42 -3.41
C ALA A 80 -24.39 25.29 -2.52
N LEU A 81 -23.54 26.34 -2.52
CA LEU A 81 -22.35 26.40 -1.69
C LEU A 81 -22.41 27.58 -0.72
N ASP A 82 -22.24 27.31 0.57
CA ASP A 82 -22.12 28.34 1.61
C ASP A 82 -20.66 28.47 2.05
N HIS A 83 -19.95 29.41 1.45
CA HIS A 83 -18.52 29.65 1.73
C HIS A 83 -18.21 29.98 3.20
N ALA A 84 -19.18 30.51 3.95
CA ALA A 84 -18.97 30.92 5.34
C ALA A 84 -18.89 29.73 6.31
N LYS A 85 -19.36 28.55 5.91
CA LYS A 85 -19.39 27.33 6.73
C LYS A 85 -18.27 26.34 6.41
N VAL A 86 -17.39 26.66 5.45
CA VAL A 86 -16.34 25.74 5.00
C VAL A 86 -15.19 25.74 6.01
N ASP A 87 -14.91 24.59 6.61
CA ASP A 87 -13.65 24.34 7.29
C ASP A 87 -12.54 24.10 6.24
N TRP A 88 -11.87 25.16 5.85
CA TRP A 88 -10.79 25.12 4.86
C TRP A 88 -9.64 24.20 5.27
N ARG A 89 -9.32 24.16 6.56
CA ARG A 89 -8.21 23.34 7.05
C ARG A 89 -8.57 21.86 6.97
N GLY A 90 -9.78 21.49 7.41
CA GLY A 90 -10.30 20.14 7.25
C GLY A 90 -10.35 19.74 5.78
N TYR A 91 -10.94 20.60 4.94
CA TYR A 91 -11.08 20.37 3.50
C TYR A 91 -9.74 20.08 2.81
N PHE A 92 -8.72 20.94 2.98
CA PHE A 92 -7.43 20.73 2.32
C PHE A 92 -6.70 19.49 2.86
N ASN A 93 -6.80 19.18 4.16
CA ASN A 93 -6.19 17.98 4.72
C ASN A 93 -6.84 16.70 4.19
N SER A 94 -8.18 16.65 4.17
CA SER A 94 -8.90 15.49 3.64
C SER A 94 -8.69 15.34 2.15
N LEU A 95 -8.71 16.45 1.38
CA LEU A 95 -8.45 16.42 -0.06
C LEU A 95 -7.03 15.93 -0.37
N PHE A 96 -6.04 16.41 0.38
CA PHE A 96 -4.66 15.98 0.21
C PHE A 96 -4.51 14.48 0.49
N TRP A 97 -5.01 14.01 1.63
CA TRP A 97 -4.96 12.59 1.99
C TRP A 97 -5.61 11.68 0.93
N ASN A 98 -6.79 12.07 0.42
CA ASN A 98 -7.51 11.31 -0.62
C ASN A 98 -6.73 11.18 -1.94
N LEU A 99 -5.76 12.05 -2.21
CA LEU A 99 -5.05 12.11 -3.50
C LEU A 99 -3.56 11.78 -3.38
N ASN A 100 -3.09 11.31 -2.23
CA ASN A 100 -1.68 10.99 -1.97
C ASN A 100 -1.35 9.52 -2.22
N TYR A 101 -0.08 9.14 -1.94
CA TYR A 101 0.45 7.77 -1.98
C TYR A 101 0.65 7.16 -3.37
N TRP A 102 0.65 7.99 -4.41
CA TRP A 102 0.93 7.53 -5.77
C TRP A 102 2.40 7.11 -5.99
N ASP A 103 3.31 7.59 -5.15
CA ASP A 103 4.72 7.19 -5.07
C ASP A 103 4.88 5.71 -4.70
N ASN A 104 3.97 5.13 -3.90
CA ASN A 104 4.01 3.71 -3.56
C ASN A 104 3.94 2.81 -4.80
N ALA A 105 3.18 3.18 -5.83
CA ALA A 105 3.11 2.43 -7.08
C ALA A 105 4.48 2.33 -7.79
N SER A 106 5.37 3.31 -7.57
CA SER A 106 6.71 3.31 -8.17
C SER A 106 7.63 2.24 -7.58
N THR A 107 7.36 1.76 -6.35
CA THR A 107 8.16 0.70 -5.71
C THR A 107 8.06 -0.63 -6.45
N LEU A 108 6.93 -0.87 -7.12
CA LEU A 108 6.66 -2.06 -7.93
C LEU A 108 7.04 -1.86 -9.41
N ALA A 109 7.53 -0.67 -9.80
CA ALA A 109 7.83 -0.39 -11.19
C ALA A 109 8.92 -1.29 -11.79
N GLY A 110 9.79 -1.87 -10.94
CA GLY A 110 10.82 -2.83 -11.34
C GLY A 110 10.28 -4.22 -11.70
N GLU A 111 9.09 -4.58 -11.21
CA GLU A 111 8.44 -5.87 -11.50
C GLU A 111 7.53 -5.82 -12.73
N ILE A 112 7.35 -4.64 -13.32
CA ILE A 112 6.45 -4.43 -14.45
C ILE A 112 7.17 -4.72 -15.76
N GLU A 113 6.55 -5.54 -16.60
CA GLU A 113 7.00 -5.75 -17.98
C GLU A 113 6.92 -4.43 -18.78
N ASN A 114 8.04 -4.05 -19.41
CA ASN A 114 8.15 -2.82 -20.21
C ASN A 114 7.67 -1.55 -19.46
N PRO A 115 8.31 -1.19 -18.33
CA PRO A 115 7.83 -0.14 -17.45
C PRO A 115 7.80 1.24 -18.13
N SER A 116 8.61 1.45 -19.18
CA SER A 116 8.65 2.68 -19.98
C SER A 116 7.30 3.05 -20.62
N SER A 117 6.47 2.04 -20.93
CA SER A 117 5.20 2.23 -21.64
C SER A 117 3.98 1.76 -20.85
N THR A 118 4.12 0.65 -20.11
CA THR A 118 3.04 0.06 -19.31
C THR A 118 2.73 0.95 -18.11
N PHE A 119 3.76 1.41 -17.39
CA PHE A 119 3.58 2.19 -16.16
C PHE A 119 2.83 3.51 -16.39
N PRO A 120 3.21 4.38 -17.37
CA PRO A 120 2.48 5.62 -17.61
C PRO A 120 1.03 5.40 -18.07
N ARG A 121 0.76 4.35 -18.87
CA ARG A 121 -0.60 4.02 -19.33
C ARG A 121 -1.47 3.52 -18.19
N ALA A 122 -0.92 2.65 -17.33
CA ALA A 122 -1.60 2.16 -16.14
C ALA A 122 -1.90 3.32 -15.18
N LEU A 123 -0.93 4.22 -14.96
CA LEU A 123 -1.09 5.41 -14.13
C LEU A 123 -2.20 6.33 -14.66
N LEU A 124 -2.26 6.57 -15.98
CA LEU A 124 -3.33 7.35 -16.58
C LEU A 124 -4.71 6.69 -16.40
N GLY A 125 -4.80 5.38 -16.61
CA GLY A 125 -6.02 4.61 -16.38
C GLY A 125 -6.48 4.67 -14.93
N ALA A 126 -5.54 4.55 -13.98
CA ALA A 126 -5.81 4.67 -12.55
C ALA A 126 -6.31 6.07 -12.18
N VAL A 127 -5.73 7.14 -12.75
CA VAL A 127 -6.20 8.52 -12.52
C VAL A 127 -7.63 8.72 -13.04
N VAL A 128 -7.94 8.23 -14.24
CA VAL A 128 -9.31 8.31 -14.78
C VAL A 128 -10.29 7.55 -13.89
N LEU A 129 -9.93 6.33 -13.47
CA LEU A 129 -10.74 5.53 -12.57
C LEU A 129 -10.97 6.24 -11.22
N LEU A 130 -9.92 6.84 -10.65
CA LEU A 130 -9.98 7.60 -9.40
C LEU A 130 -10.92 8.81 -9.51
N VAL A 131 -10.77 9.61 -10.57
CA VAL A 131 -11.63 10.78 -10.81
C VAL A 131 -13.09 10.34 -10.91
N CYS A 132 -13.37 9.27 -11.64
CA CYS A 132 -14.71 8.69 -11.73
C CYS A 132 -15.22 8.17 -10.38
N SER A 133 -14.37 7.48 -9.61
CA SER A 133 -14.76 6.91 -8.31
C SER A 133 -15.04 7.96 -7.26
N TYR A 134 -14.46 9.16 -7.34
CA TYR A 134 -14.85 10.29 -6.48
C TYR A 134 -16.07 11.03 -7.02
N LEU A 135 -16.08 11.41 -8.30
CA LEU A 135 -17.12 12.27 -8.84
C LEU A 135 -18.48 11.57 -8.92
N VAL A 136 -18.54 10.29 -9.31
CA VAL A 136 -19.82 9.60 -9.50
C VAL A 136 -20.60 9.49 -8.18
N PRO A 137 -20.05 8.99 -7.06
CA PRO A 137 -20.75 8.98 -5.78
C PRO A 137 -21.13 10.38 -5.30
N LEU A 138 -20.21 11.36 -5.39
CA LEU A 138 -20.45 12.72 -4.89
C LEU A 138 -21.59 13.41 -5.66
N LEU A 139 -21.55 13.40 -6.99
CA LEU A 139 -22.59 14.00 -7.82
C LEU A 139 -23.93 13.30 -7.64
N THR A 140 -23.91 11.98 -7.45
CA THR A 140 -25.09 11.17 -7.18
C THR A 140 -25.71 11.54 -5.84
N GLY A 141 -24.95 11.51 -4.75
CA GLY A 141 -25.46 11.76 -3.41
C GLY A 141 -25.98 13.18 -3.21
N THR A 142 -25.19 14.17 -3.64
CA THR A 142 -25.57 15.60 -3.52
C THR A 142 -26.63 16.04 -4.54
N GLY A 143 -26.70 15.37 -5.70
CA GLY A 143 -27.64 15.72 -6.77
C GLY A 143 -29.02 15.09 -6.58
N ALA A 144 -29.07 13.83 -6.16
CA ALA A 144 -30.31 13.07 -6.09
C ALA A 144 -31.07 13.23 -4.77
N VAL A 145 -30.34 13.41 -3.66
CA VAL A 145 -30.92 13.51 -2.32
C VAL A 145 -30.68 14.91 -1.77
N GLU A 146 -31.68 15.46 -1.05
CA GLU A 146 -31.50 16.69 -0.30
C GLU A 146 -31.03 16.31 1.10
N THR A 147 -29.79 16.66 1.42
CA THR A 147 -29.17 16.31 2.69
C THR A 147 -28.65 17.56 3.38
N ASP A 148 -28.73 17.57 4.70
CA ASP A 148 -28.06 18.60 5.50
C ASP A 148 -26.55 18.36 5.40
N PRO A 149 -25.73 19.37 5.06
CA PRO A 149 -24.27 19.27 5.09
C PRO A 149 -23.73 18.70 6.41
N THR A 150 -24.41 18.88 7.54
CA THR A 150 -23.94 18.36 8.84
C THR A 150 -24.12 16.86 9.02
N GLU A 151 -24.90 16.19 8.16
CA GLU A 151 -25.10 14.74 8.22
C GLU A 151 -24.00 13.95 7.47
N TRP A 152 -23.15 14.63 6.70
CA TRP A 152 -22.05 13.99 5.96
C TRP A 152 -20.94 13.55 6.91
N THR A 153 -21.08 12.33 7.41
CA THR A 153 -20.08 11.62 8.19
C THR A 153 -19.55 10.40 7.43
N ASP A 154 -18.51 9.76 7.96
CA ASP A 154 -18.09 8.45 7.50
C ASP A 154 -19.27 7.48 7.55
N GLY A 155 -19.41 6.61 6.54
CA GLY A 155 -20.57 5.72 6.43
C GLY A 155 -21.81 6.30 5.74
N TYR A 156 -21.95 7.63 5.65
CA TYR A 156 -23.20 8.26 5.21
C TYR A 156 -23.64 7.89 3.78
N PHE A 157 -22.70 7.54 2.89
CA PHE A 157 -23.02 7.01 1.56
C PHE A 157 -23.92 5.76 1.59
N ALA A 158 -23.86 4.95 2.66
CA ALA A 158 -24.77 3.84 2.84
C ALA A 158 -26.22 4.30 3.03
N GLN A 159 -26.43 5.41 3.75
CA GLN A 159 -27.74 6.02 3.93
C GLN A 159 -28.25 6.62 2.62
N ILE A 160 -27.38 7.30 1.87
CA ILE A 160 -27.70 7.78 0.51
C ILE A 160 -28.12 6.61 -0.39
N GLY A 161 -27.38 5.49 -0.37
CA GLY A 161 -27.73 4.28 -1.09
C GLY A 161 -29.09 3.72 -0.68
N MET A 162 -29.43 3.77 0.61
CA MET A 162 -30.76 3.40 1.12
C MET A 162 -31.86 4.28 0.52
N LEU A 163 -31.66 5.60 0.47
CA LEU A 163 -32.64 6.56 -0.04
C LEU A 163 -32.82 6.45 -1.57
N ILE A 164 -31.75 6.11 -2.29
CA ILE A 164 -31.77 5.98 -3.75
C ILE A 164 -32.30 4.61 -4.18
N GLY A 165 -31.68 3.53 -3.70
CA GLY A 165 -31.90 2.16 -4.17
C GLY A 165 -32.59 1.22 -3.17
N GLY A 166 -32.74 1.61 -1.91
CA GLY A 166 -33.34 0.78 -0.86
C GLY A 166 -32.32 -0.03 -0.04
N SER A 167 -32.81 -0.86 0.88
CA SER A 167 -31.99 -1.51 1.91
C SER A 167 -30.90 -2.43 1.36
N TRP A 168 -31.11 -3.09 0.22
CA TRP A 168 -30.09 -3.97 -0.38
C TRP A 168 -28.85 -3.19 -0.81
N LEU A 169 -29.03 -1.96 -1.32
CA LEU A 169 -27.93 -1.10 -1.75
C LEU A 169 -27.17 -0.54 -0.55
N LYS A 170 -27.88 -0.21 0.55
CA LYS A 170 -27.26 0.14 1.84
C LYS A 170 -26.30 -0.97 2.29
N TRP A 171 -26.80 -2.20 2.40
CA TRP A 171 -25.99 -3.33 2.86
C TRP A 171 -24.82 -3.63 1.94
N TRP A 172 -24.98 -3.49 0.62
CA TRP A 172 -23.89 -3.67 -0.32
C TRP A 172 -22.82 -2.58 -0.17
N ILE A 173 -23.18 -1.30 -0.10
CA ILE A 173 -22.21 -0.21 0.12
C ILE A 173 -21.44 -0.41 1.44
N GLN A 174 -22.13 -0.84 2.50
CA GLN A 174 -21.47 -1.09 3.80
C GLN A 174 -20.52 -2.28 3.73
N ALA A 175 -20.93 -3.39 3.11
CA ALA A 175 -20.05 -4.55 2.92
C ALA A 175 -18.84 -4.21 2.05
N ALA A 176 -19.05 -3.44 0.98
CA ALA A 176 -17.99 -2.91 0.12
C ALA A 176 -17.00 -2.04 0.89
N ALA A 177 -17.48 -1.06 1.65
CA ALA A 177 -16.63 -0.19 2.45
C ALA A 177 -15.84 -0.96 3.53
N ALA A 178 -16.51 -1.88 4.24
CA ALA A 178 -15.88 -2.71 5.25
C ALA A 178 -14.78 -3.61 4.66
N LEU A 179 -15.05 -4.30 3.55
CA LEU A 179 -14.06 -5.14 2.88
C LEU A 179 -12.92 -4.31 2.27
N SER A 180 -13.21 -3.13 1.74
CA SER A 180 -12.19 -2.21 1.20
C SER A 180 -11.24 -1.72 2.30
N ASN A 181 -11.78 -1.27 3.44
CA ASN A 181 -10.98 -0.82 4.59
C ASN A 181 -10.13 -1.96 5.16
N MET A 182 -10.69 -3.17 5.23
CA MET A 182 -9.94 -4.37 5.61
C MET A 182 -8.79 -4.64 4.61
N GLY A 183 -9.07 -4.61 3.32
CA GLY A 183 -8.04 -4.84 2.29
C GLY A 183 -6.92 -3.81 2.31
N LEU A 184 -7.26 -2.53 2.51
CA LEU A 184 -6.28 -1.44 2.66
C LEU A 184 -5.42 -1.64 3.91
N PHE A 185 -6.01 -2.01 5.04
CA PHE A 185 -5.25 -2.32 6.25
C PHE A 185 -4.26 -3.47 6.02
N GLU A 186 -4.69 -4.56 5.40
CA GLU A 186 -3.83 -5.72 5.13
C GLU A 186 -2.69 -5.37 4.16
N ALA A 187 -2.99 -4.63 3.09
CA ALA A 187 -1.99 -4.21 2.10
C ALA A 187 -0.94 -3.28 2.71
N GLU A 188 -1.37 -2.25 3.43
CA GLU A 188 -0.47 -1.27 4.06
C GLU A 188 0.35 -1.89 5.20
N MET A 189 -0.27 -2.73 6.04
CA MET A 189 0.46 -3.44 7.10
C MET A 189 1.53 -4.36 6.53
N SER A 190 1.24 -5.06 5.44
CA SER A 190 2.23 -5.86 4.72
C SER A 190 3.34 -4.99 4.14
N SER A 191 3.01 -3.87 3.49
CA SER A 191 3.98 -2.93 2.92
C SER A 191 4.97 -2.42 3.97
N ASP A 192 4.47 -1.88 5.09
CA ASP A 192 5.28 -1.41 6.22
C ASP A 192 6.19 -2.52 6.77
N ALA A 193 5.64 -3.73 6.90
CA ALA A 193 6.36 -4.85 7.48
C ALA A 193 7.52 -5.33 6.58
N TYR A 194 7.30 -5.37 5.26
CA TYR A 194 8.31 -5.70 4.27
C TYR A 194 9.32 -4.57 4.07
N GLN A 195 8.93 -3.30 4.23
CA GLN A 195 9.86 -2.18 4.21
C GLN A 195 10.88 -2.28 5.36
N LEU A 196 10.42 -2.56 6.58
CA LEU A 196 11.31 -2.79 7.73
C LEU A 196 12.22 -4.01 7.53
N LEU A 197 11.68 -5.09 6.94
CA LEU A 197 12.48 -6.25 6.57
C LEU A 197 13.57 -5.89 5.56
N GLY A 198 13.22 -5.16 4.50
CA GLY A 198 14.16 -4.70 3.47
C GLY A 198 15.26 -3.82 4.06
N MET A 199 14.91 -2.88 4.94
CA MET A 199 15.89 -2.05 5.67
C MET A 199 16.85 -2.89 6.53
N SER A 200 16.38 -3.98 7.14
CA SER A 200 17.25 -4.92 7.86
C SER A 200 18.17 -5.71 6.92
N GLN A 201 17.66 -6.14 5.76
CA GLN A 201 18.42 -6.90 4.77
C GLN A 201 19.58 -6.11 4.16
N ILE A 202 19.38 -4.81 3.90
CA ILE A 202 20.44 -3.91 3.41
C ILE A 202 21.32 -3.33 4.54
N GLY A 203 21.15 -3.81 5.77
CA GLY A 203 21.99 -3.46 6.91
C GLY A 203 21.78 -2.04 7.46
N MET A 204 20.63 -1.41 7.18
CA MET A 204 20.21 -0.14 7.81
C MET A 204 19.60 -0.37 9.20
N LEU A 205 18.91 -1.50 9.39
CA LEU A 205 18.40 -1.94 10.69
C LEU A 205 19.15 -3.18 11.17
N PRO A 206 19.23 -3.42 12.49
CA PRO A 206 19.92 -4.60 13.01
C PRO A 206 19.29 -5.90 12.51
N SER A 207 20.11 -6.85 12.07
CA SER A 207 19.68 -8.20 11.72
C SER A 207 20.11 -9.13 12.85
N ALA A 208 19.17 -9.62 13.65
CA ALA A 208 19.56 -10.49 14.75
C ALA A 208 20.17 -11.80 14.23
N GLY A 209 21.42 -12.03 14.63
CA GLY A 209 22.18 -13.20 14.27
C GLY A 209 21.79 -14.46 15.05
N LYS A 210 22.07 -15.60 14.41
CA LYS A 210 22.05 -17.03 14.78
C LYS A 210 22.38 -17.47 16.24
N HIS A 211 22.49 -16.60 17.23
CA HIS A 211 22.86 -16.99 18.62
C HIS A 211 21.68 -17.05 19.61
N CYS A 212 20.46 -16.77 19.16
CA CYS A 212 19.26 -17.07 19.91
C CYS A 212 18.44 -18.04 19.07
N ASN A 213 18.46 -19.33 19.41
CA ASN A 213 17.83 -20.41 18.63
C ASN A 213 16.30 -20.30 18.49
N ASN A 214 15.68 -19.17 18.86
CA ASN A 214 14.26 -18.90 18.69
C ASN A 214 13.89 -17.40 18.51
N CYS A 215 14.84 -16.46 18.42
CA CYS A 215 14.52 -15.03 18.32
C CYS A 215 15.27 -14.37 17.17
N SER A 216 14.76 -14.56 15.96
CA SER A 216 15.10 -13.74 14.82
C SER A 216 14.16 -12.54 14.76
N TYR A 217 14.67 -11.36 15.11
CA TYR A 217 13.92 -10.10 15.21
C TYR A 217 13.39 -9.58 13.86
N PHE A 218 13.75 -10.18 12.73
CA PHE A 218 13.16 -9.85 11.42
C PHE A 218 13.02 -11.10 10.54
N CYS A 219 13.07 -12.32 11.11
CA CYS A 219 12.84 -13.50 10.28
C CYS A 219 11.38 -13.66 9.91
N ARG A 220 11.22 -14.33 8.78
CA ARG A 220 9.96 -14.89 8.35
C ARG A 220 9.46 -15.91 9.38
N SER A 221 8.16 -15.85 9.68
CA SER A 221 7.44 -16.78 10.53
C SER A 221 7.37 -18.16 9.86
N LYS A 222 6.73 -19.14 10.54
CA LYS A 222 6.34 -20.42 9.91
C LYS A 222 5.52 -20.22 8.62
N TYR A 223 4.84 -19.09 8.49
CA TYR A 223 4.01 -18.71 7.36
C TYR A 223 4.73 -17.80 6.35
N GLY A 224 6.04 -17.57 6.49
CA GLY A 224 6.81 -16.75 5.54
C GLY A 224 6.76 -15.23 5.81
N THR A 225 6.11 -14.78 6.88
CA THR A 225 5.83 -13.35 7.16
C THR A 225 6.77 -12.72 8.20
N PRO A 226 7.20 -11.45 8.07
CA PRO A 226 8.10 -10.81 9.04
C PRO A 226 7.39 -10.43 10.35
N THR A 227 7.26 -11.39 11.28
CA THR A 227 6.46 -11.26 12.52
C THR A 227 6.78 -10.02 13.33
N PHE A 228 8.07 -9.72 13.54
CA PHE A 228 8.46 -8.58 14.36
C PHE A 228 8.16 -7.25 13.68
N SER A 229 8.37 -7.14 12.36
CA SER A 229 7.96 -5.95 11.62
C SER A 229 6.46 -5.73 11.75
N ILE A 230 5.66 -6.80 11.61
CA ILE A 230 4.20 -6.74 11.81
C ILE A 230 3.85 -6.27 13.23
N LEU A 231 4.50 -6.82 14.26
CA LEU A 231 4.28 -6.41 15.65
C LEU A 231 4.71 -4.95 15.90
N CYS A 232 5.81 -4.51 15.29
CA CYS A 232 6.28 -3.13 15.36
C CYS A 232 5.27 -2.18 14.73
N SER A 233 4.80 -2.46 13.50
CA SER A 233 3.76 -1.69 12.83
C SER A 233 2.44 -1.69 13.59
N ALA A 234 2.00 -2.84 14.11
CA ALA A 234 0.80 -2.95 14.94
C ALA A 234 0.92 -2.15 16.24
N SER A 235 2.10 -2.11 16.87
CA SER A 235 2.33 -1.27 18.05
C SER A 235 2.19 0.23 17.73
N GLY A 236 2.61 0.65 16.54
CA GLY A 236 2.39 2.00 16.04
C GLY A 236 0.90 2.32 15.86
N VAL A 237 0.12 1.38 15.32
CA VAL A 237 -1.34 1.53 15.19
C VAL A 237 -2.00 1.67 16.56
N ILE A 238 -1.66 0.82 17.53
CA ILE A 238 -2.18 0.93 18.90
C ILE A 238 -1.77 2.27 19.53
N PHE A 239 -0.53 2.70 19.32
CA PHE A 239 -0.06 4.00 19.78
C PHE A 239 -0.73 5.17 19.07
N LEU A 240 -1.32 5.03 17.89
CA LEU A 240 -2.06 6.11 17.25
C LEU A 240 -3.56 6.06 17.55
N SER A 241 -4.06 4.93 18.06
CA SER A 241 -5.49 4.71 18.31
C SER A 241 -6.16 5.66 19.31
N TRP A 242 -5.38 6.39 20.13
CA TRP A 242 -5.90 7.40 21.07
C TRP A 242 -6.02 8.80 20.47
N MET A 243 -5.54 9.01 19.25
CA MET A 243 -5.69 10.27 18.50
C MET A 243 -7.00 10.25 17.70
N SER A 244 -7.59 11.42 17.46
CA SER A 244 -8.73 11.54 16.56
C SER A 244 -8.32 11.33 15.10
N PHE A 245 -9.27 10.92 14.25
CA PHE A 245 -9.06 10.74 12.81
C PHE A 245 -8.36 11.96 12.17
N GLN A 246 -8.85 13.17 12.48
CA GLN A 246 -8.30 14.41 11.95
C GLN A 246 -6.86 14.66 12.42
N GLU A 247 -6.53 14.33 13.67
CA GLU A 247 -5.17 14.49 14.19
C GLU A 247 -4.20 13.49 13.54
N ILE A 248 -4.63 12.24 13.33
CA ILE A 248 -3.83 11.22 12.65
C ILE A 248 -3.59 11.65 11.20
N LEU A 249 -4.65 12.08 10.50
CA LEU A 249 -4.56 12.58 9.12
C LEU A 249 -3.58 13.75 8.97
N GLU A 250 -3.68 14.75 9.83
CA GLU A 250 -2.78 15.90 9.78
C GLU A 250 -1.33 15.50 10.00
N PHE A 251 -1.09 14.60 10.96
CA PHE A 251 0.24 14.10 11.28
C PHE A 251 0.85 13.29 10.15
N LEU A 252 0.03 12.41 9.56
CA LEU A 252 0.36 11.63 8.39
C LEU A 252 0.72 12.53 7.19
N ASN A 253 -0.17 13.47 6.86
CA ASN A 253 0.01 14.41 5.76
C ASN A 253 1.28 15.24 5.92
N PHE A 254 1.60 15.69 7.13
CA PHE A 254 2.81 16.46 7.39
C PHE A 254 4.07 15.64 7.13
N LEU A 255 4.15 14.41 7.66
CA LEU A 255 5.32 13.54 7.46
C LEU A 255 5.47 13.13 6.00
N TYR A 256 4.36 12.80 5.34
CA TYR A 256 4.34 12.49 3.91
C TYR A 256 4.81 13.68 3.07
N ALA A 257 4.36 14.90 3.38
CA ALA A 257 4.79 16.11 2.68
C ALA A 257 6.30 16.32 2.78
N VAL A 258 6.91 16.08 3.95
CA VAL A 258 8.36 16.14 4.11
C VAL A 258 9.08 15.11 3.23
N GLY A 259 8.58 13.86 3.19
CA GLY A 259 9.11 12.81 2.32
C GLY A 259 9.07 13.20 0.85
N MET A 260 7.90 13.64 0.36
CA MET A 260 7.71 14.07 -1.02
C MET A 260 8.61 15.26 -1.41
N LEU A 261 8.86 16.20 -0.49
CA LEU A 261 9.82 17.29 -0.74
C LEU A 261 11.24 16.75 -0.95
N PHE A 262 11.66 15.74 -0.18
CA PHE A 262 12.95 15.07 -0.40
C PHE A 262 12.98 14.30 -1.73
N GLU A 263 11.89 13.66 -2.12
CA GLU A 263 11.79 12.98 -3.42
C GLU A 263 11.90 13.94 -4.59
N PHE A 264 11.18 15.06 -4.57
CA PHE A 264 11.30 16.09 -5.61
C PHE A 264 12.71 16.70 -5.64
N ALA A 265 13.31 16.95 -4.47
CA ALA A 265 14.68 17.42 -4.39
C ALA A 265 15.67 16.40 -4.98
N ALA A 266 15.50 15.11 -4.66
CA ALA A 266 16.31 14.02 -5.20
C ALA A 266 16.15 13.88 -6.72
N PHE A 267 14.92 13.96 -7.23
CA PHE A 267 14.62 13.92 -8.66
C PHE A 267 15.37 15.00 -9.44
N ILE A 268 15.29 16.26 -8.99
CA ILE A 268 16.00 17.38 -9.62
C ILE A 268 17.52 17.23 -9.46
N LYS A 269 18.00 16.84 -8.28
CA LYS A 269 19.44 16.65 -8.01
C LYS A 269 20.03 15.55 -8.89
N LEU A 270 19.38 14.40 -9.01
CA LEU A 270 19.82 13.29 -9.87
C LEU A 270 19.77 13.68 -11.35
N ARG A 271 18.80 14.51 -11.73
CA ARG A 271 18.72 15.04 -13.10
C ARG A 271 19.92 15.91 -13.48
N ILE A 272 20.46 16.67 -12.54
CA ILE A 272 21.62 17.55 -12.74
C ILE A 272 22.93 16.79 -12.61
N GLN A 273 23.08 15.98 -11.55
CA GLN A 273 24.36 15.34 -11.22
C GLN A 273 24.64 14.07 -12.04
N LYS A 274 23.60 13.35 -12.45
CA LYS A 274 23.71 12.08 -13.17
C LYS A 274 22.79 12.04 -14.40
N PRO A 275 23.07 12.88 -15.43
CA PRO A 275 22.22 12.99 -16.62
C PRO A 275 22.20 11.70 -17.46
N GLU A 276 23.30 10.96 -17.50
CA GLU A 276 23.50 9.77 -18.33
C GLU A 276 22.94 8.47 -17.74
N LEU A 277 22.36 8.50 -16.53
CA LEU A 277 21.72 7.30 -15.98
C LEU A 277 20.59 6.83 -16.89
N HIS A 278 20.54 5.52 -17.13
CA HIS A 278 19.41 4.89 -17.80
C HIS A 278 18.12 5.18 -17.02
N ARG A 279 17.10 5.70 -17.72
CA ARG A 279 15.79 6.01 -17.15
C ARG A 279 14.73 5.30 -18.00
N PRO A 280 14.01 4.30 -17.46
CA PRO A 280 12.95 3.63 -18.20
C PRO A 280 11.91 4.61 -18.75
N TYR A 281 11.60 5.66 -17.99
CA TYR A 281 10.79 6.78 -18.44
C TYR A 281 11.49 8.11 -18.16
N LYS A 282 11.51 9.00 -19.16
CA LYS A 282 12.10 10.35 -19.06
C LYS A 282 11.01 11.38 -19.30
N VAL A 283 10.78 12.25 -18.32
CA VAL A 283 9.86 13.39 -18.45
C VAL A 283 10.32 14.27 -19.63
N PRO A 284 9.44 14.54 -20.62
CA PRO A 284 9.78 15.22 -21.87
C PRO A 284 9.90 16.75 -21.71
N LEU A 285 10.48 17.20 -20.60
CA LEU A 285 10.82 18.60 -20.32
C LEU A 285 12.32 18.70 -20.13
N ASP A 286 12.90 19.90 -20.19
CA ASP A 286 14.25 20.17 -19.73
C ASP A 286 14.33 20.22 -18.19
N THR A 287 15.51 20.44 -17.62
CA THR A 287 15.65 20.46 -16.15
C THR A 287 14.89 21.62 -15.52
N PHE A 288 14.85 22.78 -16.18
CA PHE A 288 14.05 23.91 -15.73
C PHE A 288 12.55 23.61 -15.80
N GLY A 289 12.06 23.11 -16.94
CA GLY A 289 10.66 22.72 -17.10
C GLY A 289 10.23 21.64 -16.10
N ALA A 290 11.10 20.68 -15.80
CA ALA A 290 10.83 19.67 -14.77
C ALA A 290 10.78 20.26 -13.36
N ALA A 291 11.63 21.23 -13.04
CA ALA A 291 11.55 21.95 -11.76
C ALA A 291 10.26 22.77 -11.66
N MET A 292 9.85 23.43 -12.75
CA MET A 292 8.58 24.16 -12.83
C MET A 292 7.38 23.22 -12.70
N LEU A 293 7.46 21.99 -13.25
CA LEU A 293 6.43 20.96 -13.09
C LEU A 293 6.27 20.53 -11.62
N CYS A 294 7.37 20.49 -10.85
CA CYS A 294 7.33 20.19 -9.42
C CYS A 294 6.84 21.36 -8.56
N LEU A 295 6.80 22.59 -9.08
CA LEU A 295 6.46 23.78 -8.28
C LEU A 295 5.02 23.75 -7.75
N PRO A 296 3.96 23.49 -8.55
CA PRO A 296 2.59 23.40 -8.02
C PRO A 296 2.41 22.35 -6.90
N PRO A 297 2.87 21.09 -7.03
CA PRO A 297 2.73 20.14 -5.93
C PRO A 297 3.56 20.57 -4.71
N VAL A 298 4.77 21.11 -4.88
CA VAL A 298 5.57 21.65 -3.75
C VAL A 298 4.83 22.76 -3.01
N LEU A 299 4.17 23.69 -3.72
CA LEU A 299 3.37 24.74 -3.09
C LEU A 299 2.19 24.16 -2.30
N LEU A 300 1.53 23.12 -2.81
CA LEU A 300 0.45 22.44 -2.11
C LEU A 300 0.97 21.71 -0.86
N LEU A 301 2.11 21.01 -0.95
CA LEU A 301 2.78 20.36 0.18
C LEU A 301 3.07 21.37 1.29
N VAL A 302 3.68 22.51 0.92
CA VAL A 302 4.00 23.58 1.87
C VAL A 302 2.74 24.18 2.47
N LEU A 303 1.68 24.40 1.68
CA LEU A 303 0.39 24.88 2.17
C LEU A 303 -0.18 23.94 3.24
N VAL A 304 -0.23 22.62 2.97
CA VAL A 304 -0.73 21.63 3.93
C VAL A 304 0.11 21.63 5.21
N MET A 305 1.43 21.71 5.09
CA MET A 305 2.33 21.83 6.25
C MET A 305 2.09 23.12 7.05
N CYS A 306 1.83 24.26 6.39
CA CYS A 306 1.50 25.52 7.05
C CYS A 306 0.12 25.51 7.72
N LEU A 307 -0.82 24.72 7.20
CA LEU A 307 -2.15 24.54 7.79
C LEU A 307 -2.15 23.57 8.98
N ALA A 308 -1.07 22.82 9.23
CA ALA A 308 -0.96 21.85 10.31
C ALA A 308 -1.01 22.51 11.70
N SER A 309 -1.50 21.79 12.72
CA SER A 309 -1.54 22.34 14.08
C SER A 309 -0.14 22.45 14.69
N LEU A 310 0.01 23.32 15.70
CA LEU A 310 1.25 23.38 16.47
C LEU A 310 1.59 22.02 17.13
N LYS A 311 0.57 21.29 17.61
CA LYS A 311 0.72 19.94 18.15
C LYS A 311 1.31 19.00 17.09
N THR A 312 0.75 19.01 15.88
CA THR A 312 1.22 18.22 14.74
C THR A 312 2.66 18.57 14.40
N PHE A 313 2.98 19.86 14.29
CA PHE A 313 4.32 20.34 13.98
C PHE A 313 5.37 19.84 15.00
N ILE A 314 5.08 19.98 16.31
CA ILE A 314 5.99 19.54 17.38
C ILE A 314 6.18 18.02 17.32
N MET A 315 5.10 17.25 17.20
CA MET A 315 5.17 15.79 17.15
C MET A 315 5.92 15.31 15.91
N SER A 316 5.66 15.89 14.73
CA SER A 316 6.35 15.54 13.49
C SER A 316 7.82 15.92 13.54
N ALA A 317 8.16 17.10 14.08
CA ALA A 317 9.55 17.49 14.29
C ALA A 317 10.29 16.54 15.25
N ALA A 318 9.63 16.08 16.32
CA ALA A 318 10.20 15.11 17.25
C ALA A 318 10.46 13.75 16.57
N VAL A 319 9.51 13.25 15.76
CA VAL A 319 9.68 11.99 15.01
C VAL A 319 10.78 12.11 13.96
N ILE A 320 10.82 13.20 13.20
CA ILE A 320 11.87 13.47 12.22
C ILE A 320 13.23 13.54 12.92
N PHE A 321 13.33 14.28 14.02
CA PHE A 321 14.55 14.37 14.80
C PHE A 321 15.00 13.01 15.34
N LEU A 322 14.07 12.20 15.86
CA LEU A 322 14.36 10.84 16.32
C LEU A 322 14.87 9.96 15.17
N GLY A 323 14.27 10.06 13.98
CA GLY A 323 14.73 9.40 12.76
C GLY A 323 16.17 9.81 12.41
N PHE A 324 16.45 11.10 12.31
CA PHE A 324 17.81 11.60 12.04
C PHE A 324 18.82 11.20 13.12
N ALA A 325 18.44 11.23 14.41
CA ALA A 325 19.28 10.85 15.52
C ALA A 325 19.54 9.33 15.58
N SER A 326 18.59 8.52 15.11
CA SER A 326 18.74 7.06 15.07
C SER A 326 19.84 6.60 14.12
N TYR A 327 20.05 7.29 13.00
CA TYR A 327 21.07 6.93 12.01
C TYR A 327 22.51 6.91 12.56
N PRO A 328 23.04 7.98 13.18
CA PRO A 328 24.38 7.95 13.77
C PRO A 328 24.47 7.00 14.97
N VAL A 329 23.38 6.84 15.75
CA VAL A 329 23.34 5.88 16.86
C VAL A 329 23.46 4.44 16.35
N LEU A 330 22.76 4.10 15.28
CA LEU A 330 22.83 2.78 14.64
C LEU A 330 24.21 2.55 14.01
N ASN A 331 24.80 3.55 13.36
CA ASN A 331 26.17 3.47 12.84
C ASN A 331 27.19 3.26 13.97
N HIS A 332 27.07 3.99 15.07
CA HIS A 332 27.94 3.79 16.24
C HIS A 332 27.75 2.40 16.86
N ALA A 333 26.52 1.93 17.00
CA ALA A 333 26.23 0.58 17.49
C ALA A 333 26.79 -0.51 16.56
N LYS A 334 26.81 -0.26 15.24
CA LYS A 334 27.41 -1.12 14.22
C LYS A 334 28.95 -1.14 14.36
N GLU A 335 29.59 0.02 14.50
CA GLU A 335 31.04 0.14 14.71
C GLU A 335 31.51 -0.53 16.01
N GLN A 336 30.75 -0.36 17.09
CA GLN A 336 31.06 -0.94 18.40
C GLN A 336 30.64 -2.42 18.50
N ASN A 337 30.09 -3.01 17.43
CA ASN A 337 29.57 -4.38 17.40
C ASN A 337 28.54 -4.68 18.52
N TRP A 338 27.79 -3.68 18.96
CA TRP A 338 26.75 -3.86 19.99
C TRP A 338 25.61 -4.74 19.49
N ILE A 339 25.30 -4.65 18.19
CA ILE A 339 24.23 -5.41 17.55
C ILE A 339 24.72 -5.85 16.16
N LYS A 340 24.36 -7.07 15.74
CA LYS A 340 24.71 -7.57 14.41
C LYS A 340 23.84 -6.93 13.34
N PHE A 341 24.46 -6.55 12.23
CA PHE A 341 23.80 -6.06 11.02
C PHE A 341 24.08 -7.03 9.88
N ASN A 342 23.14 -7.17 8.95
CA ASN A 342 23.36 -8.01 7.78
C ASN A 342 24.35 -7.23 6.91
N THR A 343 25.56 -7.76 6.80
CA THR A 343 26.68 -7.08 6.13
C THR A 343 27.14 -7.95 4.98
N ASP A 344 26.20 -8.51 4.22
CA ASP A 344 26.51 -9.13 2.94
C ASP A 344 26.86 -7.99 1.97
N GLU A 345 28.16 -7.68 1.86
CA GLU A 345 28.75 -6.65 0.98
C GLU A 345 28.41 -6.81 -0.52
N THR A 346 27.74 -7.89 -0.92
CA THR A 346 27.47 -8.23 -2.31
C THR A 346 26.36 -7.40 -2.96
N THR A 347 25.49 -6.72 -2.20
CA THR A 347 24.33 -5.98 -2.75
C THR A 347 24.57 -4.50 -3.04
N LEU A 348 25.72 -3.93 -2.67
CA LEU A 348 26.01 -2.49 -2.81
C LEU A 348 27.02 -2.14 -3.91
N ARG A 349 27.52 -3.12 -4.69
CA ARG A 349 28.32 -2.81 -5.88
C ARG A 349 27.39 -2.34 -7.00
N PRO A 350 27.64 -1.17 -7.62
CA PRO A 350 27.00 -0.86 -8.88
C PRO A 350 27.40 -1.95 -9.87
N SER A 351 26.43 -2.58 -10.52
CA SER A 351 26.65 -3.52 -11.61
C SER A 351 27.54 -2.83 -12.64
N THR A 352 28.79 -3.29 -12.74
CA THR A 352 29.66 -2.93 -13.86
C THR A 352 29.03 -3.55 -15.10
N ASP A 353 28.99 -2.81 -16.22
CA ASP A 353 28.35 -3.19 -17.49
C ASP A 353 28.85 -4.52 -18.12
N SER A 354 29.74 -5.26 -17.46
CA SER A 354 30.25 -6.57 -17.91
C SER A 354 29.32 -7.74 -17.62
N ASP A 355 28.31 -7.59 -16.76
CA ASP A 355 27.48 -8.73 -16.31
C ASP A 355 26.25 -8.98 -17.21
N LEU A 356 26.01 -8.11 -18.21
CA LEU A 356 24.88 -8.24 -19.14
C LEU A 356 25.15 -9.19 -20.32
N GLU A 357 26.40 -9.59 -20.57
CA GLU A 357 26.75 -10.54 -21.63
C GLU A 357 26.82 -12.01 -21.15
N GLY A 358 26.77 -12.25 -19.83
CA GLY A 358 26.89 -13.61 -19.26
C GLY A 358 25.57 -14.31 -18.90
N HIS A 359 24.42 -13.63 -18.99
CA HIS A 359 23.12 -14.15 -18.53
C HIS A 359 22.22 -14.72 -19.63
N LEU A 360 22.75 -14.97 -20.82
CA LEU A 360 22.01 -15.59 -21.93
C LEU A 360 22.28 -17.10 -22.14
N GLU A 361 23.12 -17.75 -21.33
CA GLU A 361 23.45 -19.18 -21.54
C GLU A 361 23.21 -20.14 -20.36
N HIS A 362 22.66 -19.71 -19.22
CA HIS A 362 22.21 -20.67 -18.20
C HIS A 362 20.90 -20.26 -17.52
N GLN A 363 19.80 -20.53 -18.21
CA GLN A 363 18.48 -20.65 -17.60
C GLN A 363 17.75 -21.89 -18.16
N GLU A 364 18.38 -23.06 -17.99
CA GLU A 364 17.66 -24.32 -17.80
C GLU A 364 17.93 -24.74 -16.35
N LEU A 365 17.01 -24.39 -15.46
CA LEU A 365 16.93 -24.92 -14.10
C LEU A 365 15.47 -25.27 -13.84
N THR A 366 15.15 -26.51 -14.23
CA THR A 366 14.37 -27.49 -13.46
C THR A 366 13.20 -26.95 -12.64
N ASP A 367 12.00 -27.14 -13.20
CA ASP A 367 10.74 -27.31 -12.48
C ASP A 367 10.85 -28.51 -11.51
N GLU A 368 11.24 -28.25 -10.27
CA GLU A 368 11.22 -29.20 -9.15
C GLU A 368 10.26 -28.75 -8.04
N GLU A 369 9.03 -28.35 -8.38
CA GLU A 369 7.96 -28.17 -7.38
C GLU A 369 6.55 -28.59 -7.86
N SER A 370 6.41 -29.02 -9.11
CA SER A 370 5.14 -29.51 -9.69
C SER A 370 4.96 -31.04 -9.66
N HIS A 371 5.99 -31.80 -9.24
CA HIS A 371 5.96 -33.27 -9.28
C HIS A 371 5.60 -33.99 -7.97
N ASN A 372 5.38 -33.28 -6.85
CA ASN A 372 5.08 -33.89 -5.54
C ASN A 372 3.57 -34.00 -5.20
N LEU A 373 2.66 -33.70 -6.14
CA LEU A 373 1.21 -33.74 -5.87
C LEU A 373 0.45 -34.90 -6.54
N LEU A 374 1.13 -35.84 -7.21
CA LEU A 374 0.46 -36.94 -7.94
C LEU A 374 1.05 -38.34 -7.73
N ALA A 375 1.83 -38.59 -6.69
CA ALA A 375 2.43 -39.91 -6.45
C ALA A 375 2.10 -40.48 -5.06
N ASP A 376 0.81 -40.74 -4.81
CA ASP A 376 0.37 -41.63 -3.73
C ASP A 376 -0.62 -42.66 -4.30
N PHE A 377 -0.09 -43.73 -4.92
CA PHE A 377 -0.73 -45.06 -4.98
C PHE A 377 0.34 -46.12 -5.30
N PRO A 378 0.42 -47.26 -4.57
CA PRO A 378 1.53 -48.20 -4.67
C PRO A 378 1.21 -49.43 -5.53
N SER A 379 2.15 -49.85 -6.37
CA SER A 379 2.38 -51.27 -6.73
C SER A 379 3.62 -51.33 -7.64
N SER A 380 4.80 -51.72 -7.18
CA SER A 380 5.25 -53.07 -6.83
C SER A 380 6.18 -53.64 -7.92
N THR A 381 7.44 -53.80 -7.50
CA THR A 381 8.34 -54.94 -7.76
C THR A 381 9.13 -55.05 -9.09
N THR A 382 10.46 -55.05 -8.88
CA THR A 382 11.50 -55.89 -9.54
C THR A 382 11.81 -55.63 -11.01
N GLY A 383 13.07 -55.52 -11.45
CA GLY A 383 14.37 -55.70 -10.79
C GLY A 383 15.48 -55.60 -11.84
N GLN A 384 16.62 -55.03 -11.41
CA GLN A 384 18.01 -55.20 -11.88
C GLN A 384 18.24 -55.83 -13.27
N ALA A 385 18.72 -55.05 -14.25
CA ALA A 385 20.14 -54.76 -14.52
C ALA A 385 20.87 -55.82 -15.36
N SER A 386 21.22 -55.47 -16.61
CA SER A 386 22.61 -55.39 -17.09
C SER A 386 22.73 -55.48 -18.63
N ALA A 387 23.59 -54.59 -19.14
CA ALA A 387 24.64 -54.86 -20.11
C ALA A 387 24.35 -54.89 -21.64
N VAL A 388 25.03 -53.94 -22.32
CA VAL A 388 26.06 -54.19 -23.35
C VAL A 388 25.61 -54.41 -24.83
N VAL A 389 25.98 -53.40 -25.64
CA VAL A 389 26.67 -53.47 -26.95
C VAL A 389 25.88 -53.74 -28.25
N SER A 390 26.03 -52.75 -29.14
CA SER A 390 26.21 -52.70 -30.61
C SER A 390 25.39 -53.54 -31.61
N SER A 391 25.13 -52.80 -32.70
CA SER A 391 25.13 -53.17 -34.12
C SER A 391 23.89 -53.81 -34.74
N GLU A 392 23.41 -53.07 -35.75
CA GLU A 392 23.01 -53.53 -37.09
C GLU A 392 21.85 -54.53 -37.24
N GLY A 393 20.94 -54.16 -38.14
CA GLY A 393 20.16 -55.14 -38.91
C GLY A 393 18.65 -54.97 -38.84
N ASP A 394 18.13 -54.06 -39.66
CA ASP A 394 16.85 -54.26 -40.37
C ASP A 394 17.00 -55.54 -41.28
N PRO A 395 15.96 -56.19 -41.84
CA PRO A 395 14.54 -55.80 -41.84
C PRO A 395 13.49 -56.97 -41.85
N GLN A 396 12.22 -56.55 -41.91
CA GLN A 396 11.06 -57.19 -42.57
C GLN A 396 10.30 -58.39 -41.93
N LEU A 397 9.01 -58.10 -41.69
CA LEU A 397 7.78 -58.81 -42.11
C LEU A 397 7.57 -60.28 -41.72
N GLU A 398 6.54 -60.50 -40.88
CA GLU A 398 5.27 -61.11 -41.29
C GLU A 398 4.10 -60.51 -40.48
#